data_AF-A0A1G3C0G6-F1
#
_entry.id   AF-A0A1G3C0G6-F1
#
_cell.length_a   1.000
_cell.length_b   1.000
_cell.length_c   1.000
_cell.angle_alpha   90.00
_cell.angle_beta   90.00
_cell.angle_gamma   90.00
#
_symmetry.space_group_name_H-M   'P 1'
#
loop_
_entity.id
_entity.type
_entity.pdbx_description
1 polymer ?
#
loop_
_entity_poly.entity_id
_entity_poly.type
_entity_poly.pdbx_seq_one_letter_code
_entity_poly.pdbx_strand_id
1 'polypeptide(L)'
;MWGCSRNTINSTEAVKEALVNVTRAINATLVDVMCHHFSPYGVTGIAILAESHISVHTWPEHEYAAVDIFICGNDINLQDAVFCITQAFNAKETSKLELKRGDLFRKSTAVNYIK
;
A
#
# COMPACT_ATOMS: atom_id res chain seq x y z
N MET A 1 -6.99 -2.40 -7.20
CA MET A 1 -8.13 -3.02 -6.49
C MET A 1 -9.40 -2.51 -7.15
N TRP A 2 -10.37 -3.39 -7.41
CA TRP A 2 -11.59 -3.08 -8.17
C TRP A 2 -12.85 -3.36 -7.36
N GLY A 3 -13.94 -2.69 -7.71
CA GLY A 3 -15.22 -2.78 -7.00
C GLY A 3 -15.16 -2.22 -5.59
N CYS A 4 -14.33 -1.21 -5.36
CA CYS A 4 -14.19 -0.55 -4.06
C CYS A 4 -15.42 0.32 -3.75
N SER A 5 -15.74 0.50 -2.47
CA SER A 5 -16.79 1.44 -2.03
C SER A 5 -16.44 2.87 -2.43
N ARG A 6 -17.23 3.48 -3.32
CA ARG A 6 -17.01 4.86 -3.81
C ARG A 6 -16.91 5.87 -2.67
N ASN A 7 -17.81 5.79 -1.69
CA ASN A 7 -17.85 6.71 -0.55
C ASN A 7 -16.59 6.56 0.32
N THR A 8 -16.12 5.32 0.49
CA THR A 8 -14.94 5.05 1.31
C THR A 8 -13.68 5.58 0.65
N ILE A 9 -13.47 5.27 -0.63
CA ILE A 9 -12.24 5.65 -1.34
C ILE A 9 -12.24 7.13 -1.76
N ASN A 10 -13.36 7.85 -1.59
CA ASN A 10 -13.46 9.29 -1.77
C ASN A 10 -13.37 10.09 -0.46
N SER A 11 -13.18 9.47 0.70
CA SER A 11 -13.02 10.16 1.98
C SER A 11 -11.57 10.15 2.43
N THR A 12 -11.01 11.34 2.70
CA THR A 12 -9.67 11.48 3.27
C THR A 12 -9.56 10.83 4.64
N GLU A 13 -10.62 10.89 5.44
CA GLU A 13 -10.69 10.32 6.78
C GLU A 13 -10.65 8.79 6.71
N ALA A 14 -11.48 8.19 5.85
CA ALA A 14 -11.52 6.74 5.67
C ALA A 14 -10.23 6.19 5.09
N VAL A 15 -9.62 6.87 4.11
CA VAL A 15 -8.31 6.48 3.56
C VAL A 15 -7.21 6.61 4.61
N LYS A 16 -7.20 7.70 5.38
CA LYS A 16 -6.24 7.89 6.49
C LYS A 16 -6.37 6.78 7.54
N GLU A 17 -7.59 6.46 7.93
CA GLU A 17 -7.87 5.38 8.88
C GLU A 17 -7.41 4.02 8.33
N ALA A 18 -7.69 3.73 7.06
CA ALA A 18 -7.24 2.50 6.41
C ALA A 18 -5.72 2.37 6.45
N LEU A 19 -4.99 3.45 6.10
CA LEU A 19 -3.53 3.48 6.15
C LEU A 19 -3.00 3.22 7.57
N VAL A 20 -3.55 3.91 8.57
CA VAL A 20 -3.16 3.70 9.98
C VAL A 20 -3.44 2.27 10.43
N ASN A 21 -4.60 1.72 10.10
CA ASN A 21 -4.98 0.37 10.50
C ASN A 21 -4.10 -0.69 9.83
N VAL A 22 -3.76 -0.53 8.55
CA VAL A 22 -2.81 -1.41 7.86
C VAL A 22 -1.46 -1.40 8.56
N THR A 23 -0.91 -0.22 8.89
CA THR A 23 0.40 -0.12 9.57
C THR A 23 0.42 -0.82 10.93
N ARG A 24 -0.67 -0.71 11.69
CA ARG A 24 -0.85 -1.44 12.96
C ARG A 24 -0.93 -2.95 12.75
N ALA A 25 -1.68 -3.40 11.74
CA ALA A 25 -1.86 -4.82 11.45
C ALA A 25 -0.53 -5.52 11.10
N ILE A 26 0.40 -4.80 10.47
CA ILE A 26 1.74 -5.31 10.15
C ILE A 26 2.83 -4.96 11.17
N ASN A 27 2.44 -4.36 12.31
CA ASN A 27 3.38 -3.89 13.34
C ASN A 27 4.51 -2.99 12.78
N ALA A 28 4.20 -2.18 11.76
CA ALA A 28 5.15 -1.24 11.18
C ALA A 28 5.20 0.05 12.01
N THR A 29 6.40 0.64 12.11
CA THR A 29 6.57 1.93 12.77
C THR A 29 6.08 3.04 11.83
N LEU A 30 4.93 3.62 12.17
CA LEU A 30 4.33 4.76 11.48
C LEU A 30 5.03 6.07 11.87
N VAL A 31 5.54 6.80 10.89
CA VAL A 31 6.17 8.12 11.06
C VAL A 31 5.16 9.22 10.85
N ASP A 32 4.41 9.18 9.75
CA ASP A 32 3.38 10.19 9.44
C ASP A 32 2.35 9.63 8.44
N VAL A 33 1.17 10.26 8.38
CA VAL A 33 0.13 9.96 7.39
C VAL A 33 -0.47 11.24 6.83
N MET A 34 -0.37 11.38 5.51
CA MET A 34 -0.92 12.51 4.77
C MET A 34 -1.97 12.02 3.77
N CYS A 35 -3.05 12.79 3.61
CA CYS A 35 -4.07 12.54 2.60
C CYS A 35 -4.46 13.85 1.92
N HIS A 36 -4.76 13.78 0.63
CA HIS A 36 -5.24 14.89 -0.18
C HIS A 36 -6.44 14.45 -0.99
N HIS A 37 -7.54 15.20 -0.88
CA HIS A 37 -8.74 15.02 -1.70
C HIS A 37 -8.64 15.90 -2.96
N PHE A 38 -8.93 15.34 -4.13
CA PHE A 38 -8.96 16.05 -5.40
C PHE A 38 -10.38 16.48 -5.76
N SER A 39 -10.51 17.52 -6.57
CA SER A 39 -11.79 17.94 -7.13
C SER A 39 -11.98 17.33 -8.53
N PRO A 40 -13.16 16.76 -8.85
CA PRO A 40 -14.36 16.64 -8.01
C PRO A 40 -14.34 15.46 -7.03
N TYR A 41 -13.46 14.48 -7.22
CA TYR A 41 -13.33 13.27 -6.42
C TYR A 41 -11.92 12.68 -6.54
N GLY A 42 -11.62 11.72 -5.68
CA GLY A 42 -10.36 11.00 -5.62
C GLY A 42 -9.52 11.44 -4.44
N VAL A 43 -8.75 10.50 -3.91
CA VAL A 43 -7.86 10.70 -2.77
C VAL A 43 -6.49 10.12 -3.11
N THR A 44 -5.45 10.88 -2.80
CA THR A 44 -4.10 10.32 -2.61
C THR A 44 -3.79 10.29 -1.14
N GLY A 45 -3.38 9.14 -0.63
CA GLY A 45 -2.95 8.94 0.75
C GLY A 45 -1.59 8.27 0.81
N ILE A 46 -0.75 8.67 1.76
CA ILE A 46 0.55 8.04 2.02
C ILE A 46 0.77 7.88 3.52
N ALA A 47 1.12 6.66 3.94
CA ALA A 47 1.71 6.40 5.24
C ALA A 47 3.22 6.27 5.08
N ILE A 48 3.95 7.16 5.75
CA ILE A 48 5.40 7.13 5.83
C ILE A 48 5.77 6.20 6.97
N LEU A 49 6.57 5.17 6.68
CA LEU A 49 7.10 4.23 7.67
C LEU A 49 8.58 4.51 7.90
N ALA A 50 9.15 3.97 8.97
CA ALA A 50 10.55 4.22 9.34
C ALA A 50 11.55 4.03 8.17
N GLU A 51 11.33 3.03 7.31
CA GLU A 51 12.24 2.69 6.20
C GLU A 51 11.53 2.44 4.86
N SER A 52 10.23 2.75 4.77
CA SER A 52 9.38 2.36 3.64
C SER A 52 8.06 3.16 3.59
N HIS A 53 7.04 2.73 2.84
CA HIS A 53 5.78 3.46 2.71
C HIS A 53 4.61 2.60 2.24
N ILE A 54 3.39 3.05 2.53
CA ILE A 54 2.18 2.57 1.89
C ILE A 54 1.49 3.75 1.21
N SER A 55 1.25 3.67 -0.10
CA SER A 55 0.54 4.71 -0.87
C SER A 55 -0.74 4.19 -1.47
N VAL A 56 -1.73 5.08 -1.57
CA VAL A 56 -3.05 4.83 -2.13
C VAL A 56 -3.38 5.97 -3.09
N HIS A 57 -3.86 5.62 -4.28
CA HIS A 57 -4.47 6.55 -5.24
C HIS A 57 -5.83 6.01 -5.66
N THR A 58 -6.88 6.82 -5.58
CA THR A 58 -8.26 6.37 -5.79
C THR A 58 -8.93 7.08 -6.96
N TRP A 59 -9.80 6.33 -7.64
CA TRP A 59 -10.70 6.79 -8.70
C TRP A 59 -12.12 6.29 -8.37
N PRO A 60 -12.87 7.02 -7.51
CA PRO A 60 -14.23 6.66 -7.10
C PRO A 60 -15.22 6.46 -8.25
N GLU A 61 -15.06 7.21 -9.34
CA GLU A 61 -15.84 7.09 -10.57
C GLU A 61 -15.71 5.70 -11.22
N HIS A 62 -14.58 5.02 -10.98
CA HIS A 62 -14.24 3.69 -11.49
C HIS A 62 -14.25 2.60 -10.41
N GLU A 63 -14.64 2.91 -9.17
CA GLU A 63 -14.58 1.98 -8.03
C GLU A 63 -13.17 1.36 -7.87
N TYR A 64 -12.15 2.15 -8.20
CA TYR A 64 -10.77 1.67 -8.33
C TYR A 64 -9.85 2.36 -7.33
N ALA A 65 -8.93 1.57 -6.76
CA ALA A 65 -7.82 2.06 -5.97
C ALA A 65 -6.52 1.36 -6.39
N ALA A 66 -5.50 2.14 -6.72
CA ALA A 66 -4.12 1.67 -6.83
C ALA A 66 -3.48 1.78 -5.45
N VAL A 67 -2.80 0.70 -5.02
CA VAL A 67 -2.18 0.63 -3.70
C VAL A 67 -0.78 0.05 -3.86
N ASP A 68 0.22 0.74 -3.33
CA ASP A 68 1.58 0.23 -3.16
C ASP A 68 1.82 -0.03 -1.67
N ILE A 69 2.22 -1.26 -1.35
CA ILE A 69 2.66 -1.64 0.00
C ILE A 69 4.15 -1.96 -0.11
N PHE A 70 4.98 -0.99 0.24
CA PHE A 70 6.41 -1.18 0.34
C PHE A 70 6.77 -1.25 1.82
N ILE A 71 7.34 -2.38 2.23
CA ILE A 71 7.68 -2.69 3.61
C ILE A 71 9.09 -3.30 3.68
N CYS A 72 9.75 -3.09 4.82
CA CYS A 72 11.08 -3.62 5.13
C CYS A 72 10.98 -4.50 6.39
N GLY A 73 11.75 -5.58 6.43
CA GLY A 73 11.80 -6.52 7.56
C GLY A 73 11.24 -7.91 7.22
N ASN A 74 11.84 -8.95 7.80
CA ASN A 74 11.49 -10.35 7.50
C ASN A 74 10.28 -10.85 8.28
N ASP A 75 9.89 -10.15 9.34
CA ASP A 75 8.81 -10.57 10.25
C ASP A 75 7.45 -9.98 9.86
N ILE A 76 7.37 -9.26 8.74
CA ILE A 76 6.14 -8.64 8.27
C ILE A 76 5.45 -9.54 7.23
N ASN A 77 4.21 -9.91 7.52
CA ASN A 77 3.36 -10.61 6.57
C ASN A 77 2.64 -9.64 5.62
N LEU A 78 3.08 -9.61 4.35
CA LEU A 78 2.47 -8.77 3.31
C LEU A 78 0.98 -9.10 3.10
N GLN A 79 0.56 -10.35 3.30
CA GLN A 79 -0.85 -10.73 3.10
C GLN A 79 -1.77 -10.05 4.11
N ASP A 80 -1.30 -9.79 5.34
CA ASP A 80 -2.10 -9.12 6.36
C ASP A 80 -2.34 -7.65 5.98
N ALA A 81 -1.33 -6.97 5.45
CA ALA A 81 -1.49 -5.61 4.92
C ALA A 81 -2.50 -5.57 3.76
N VAL A 82 -2.34 -6.48 2.79
CA VAL A 82 -3.23 -6.53 1.64
C VAL A 82 -4.67 -6.88 2.05
N PHE A 83 -4.84 -7.84 2.96
CA PHE A 83 -6.15 -8.20 3.48
C PHE A 83 -6.80 -7.01 4.20
N CYS A 84 -6.06 -6.36 5.09
CA CYS A 84 -6.56 -5.21 5.86
C CYS A 84 -7.04 -4.08 4.93
N ILE A 85 -6.27 -3.70 3.91
CA ILE A 85 -6.68 -2.63 2.99
C ILE A 85 -7.82 -3.06 2.05
N THR A 86 -7.88 -4.34 1.71
CA THR A 86 -8.99 -4.93 0.94
C THR A 86 -10.32 -4.83 1.67
N GLN A 87 -10.32 -5.17 2.96
CA GLN A 87 -11.49 -5.02 3.81
C GLN A 87 -11.85 -3.54 4.00
N ALA A 88 -10.86 -2.69 4.28
CA ALA A 88 -11.08 -1.26 4.49
C ALA A 88 -11.75 -0.59 3.28
N PHE A 89 -11.33 -0.91 2.05
CA PHE A 89 -11.93 -0.35 0.84
C PHE A 89 -13.15 -1.10 0.31
N ASN A 90 -13.54 -2.21 0.96
CA ASN A 90 -14.58 -3.13 0.50
C ASN A 90 -14.41 -3.54 -0.97
N ALA A 91 -13.15 -3.75 -1.38
CA ALA A 91 -12.83 -4.12 -2.75
C ALA A 91 -13.34 -5.52 -3.06
N LYS A 92 -13.96 -5.71 -4.24
CA LYS A 92 -14.45 -7.01 -4.69
C LYS A 92 -13.36 -7.85 -5.34
N GLU A 93 -12.40 -7.20 -5.98
CA GLU A 93 -11.31 -7.88 -6.68
C GLU A 93 -9.96 -7.20 -6.42
N THR A 94 -8.93 -8.02 -6.28
CA THR A 94 -7.55 -7.57 -6.10
C THR A 94 -6.65 -8.25 -7.11
N SER A 95 -5.97 -7.47 -7.93
CA SER A 95 -4.79 -7.92 -8.68
C SER A 95 -3.55 -7.46 -7.92
N LYS A 96 -2.54 -8.33 -7.81
CA LYS A 96 -1.35 -8.11 -6.99
C LYS A 96 -0.10 -8.47 -7.78
N LEU A 97 0.94 -7.64 -7.66
CA LEU A 97 2.29 -7.94 -8.12
C LEU A 97 3.24 -7.73 -6.94
N GLU A 98 3.96 -8.79 -6.55
CA GLU A 98 4.94 -8.73 -5.47
C GLU A 98 6.35 -8.64 -6.06
N LEU A 99 7.12 -7.63 -5.62
CA LEU A 99 8.48 -7.40 -6.06
C LEU A 99 9.42 -7.37 -4.87
N LYS A 100 10.36 -8.32 -4.82
CA LYS A 100 11.46 -8.28 -3.84
C LYS A 100 12.44 -7.18 -4.21
N ARG A 101 12.69 -6.26 -3.28
CA ARG A 101 13.61 -5.13 -3.44
C ARG A 101 14.85 -5.36 -2.58
N GLY A 102 16.02 -4.92 -3.06
CA GLY A 102 17.25 -4.94 -2.26
C GLY A 102 17.90 -6.31 -2.06
N ASP A 103 17.62 -7.30 -2.91
CA ASP A 103 18.25 -8.63 -2.84
C ASP A 103 19.78 -8.53 -3.11
N LEU A 104 20.56 -8.54 -2.03
CA LEU A 104 22.02 -8.47 -2.05
C LEU A 104 22.65 -9.75 -2.62
N PHE A 105 21.97 -10.90 -2.55
CA PHE A 105 22.49 -12.16 -3.07
C PHE A 105 22.44 -12.21 -4.59
N ARG A 106 21.48 -11.52 -5.22
CA ARG A 106 21.42 -11.40 -6.68
C ARG A 106 22.54 -10.54 -7.27
N LYS A 107 23.20 -9.69 -6.46
CA LYS A 107 24.37 -8.90 -6.89
C LYS A 107 25.67 -9.71 -6.92
N SER A 108 25.84 -10.73 -6.08
CA SER A 108 27.10 -11.48 -6.00
C SER A 108 27.28 -12.49 -7.13
N THR A 109 26.20 -13.03 -7.70
CA THR A 109 26.26 -13.98 -8.82
C THR A 109 26.56 -13.31 -10.17
N ALA A 110 26.27 -12.02 -10.31
CA ALA A 110 26.51 -11.27 -11.56
C ALA A 110 27.98 -10.80 -11.73
N VAL A 111 28.81 -10.88 -10.68
CA VAL A 111 30.19 -10.35 -10.68
C VAL A 111 31.26 -11.45 -10.89
N ASN A 112 30.88 -12.73 -10.91
CA ASN A 112 31.83 -13.85 -10.98
C ASN A 112 31.99 -14.53 -12.36
N TYR A 113 31.58 -13.91 -13.46
CA TYR A 113 31.77 -14.45 -14.83
C TYR A 113 32.77 -13.68 -15.70
N ILE A 114 33.82 -13.12 -15.09
CA ILE A 114 35.00 -12.65 -15.83
C ILE A 114 36.27 -13.09 -15.09
N LYS A 115 36.71 -14.33 -15.35
CA LYS A 115 38.11 -14.72 -15.39
C LYS A 115 38.27 -15.82 -16.42
#